data_AF-A0A6F8XXF4-F1
#
_entry.id   AF-A0A6F8XXF4-F1
#
_cell.length_a   1.000
_cell.length_b   1.000
_cell.length_c   1.000
_cell.angle_alpha   90.00
_cell.angle_beta   90.00
_cell.angle_gamma   90.00
#
_symmetry.space_group_name_H-M   'P 1'
#
loop_
_entity.id
_entity.type
_entity.pdbx_description
1 polymer ?
#
loop_
_entity_poly.entity_id
_entity_poly.type
_entity_poly.pdbx_seq_one_letter_code
_entity_poly.pdbx_strand_id
1 'polypeptide(L)'
;MSGSRGMWSGAALVFAAVDVAYMLLLRSSSPRGPDEDLLAYTVSGAIAASLPALAAALVWIAWRWRVGDRLSGMDGPARLLAAAVATLPADRRDWGAAMTAELAQVRRRRERWRFAAGCARTAVFPPRGHRALVAAVAALAVAVVAGSWLAAGRALPELRVFAVTFAGLVGLLATVAASRARRPRRPAAGLSIAVVGLAGVAASVALTGYYLRTDASVVLDYPNAIMLAVGLAIGLWLSLVPPRALTTSRRARRAGLGVGVAIAGGLALNAQLNDIAAGQSLGMYVIAVPVTALFLTAFFVTVADRSFWAGLQSAVWTVVTACLLGFAVYLVEAFRYWRAGVHPIDGDGIYGATGTQLQEAIGWMLAAVPLIALPFAVFGAALGTLSSGPRAAVTGVVPTSESN
;
A
#
# COMPACT_ATOMS: atom_id res chain seq x y z
N MET A 1 31.52 17.57 -4.20
CA MET A 1 30.79 16.81 -3.16
C MET A 1 30.23 17.69 -2.01
N SER A 2 30.18 19.03 -2.13
CA SER A 2 29.66 19.91 -1.06
C SER A 2 28.13 20.06 -1.01
N GLY A 3 27.40 19.60 -2.04
CA GLY A 3 25.94 19.75 -2.14
C GLY A 3 25.10 18.76 -1.33
N SER A 4 25.69 17.73 -0.69
CA SER A 4 24.92 16.70 0.02
C SER A 4 24.47 17.14 1.42
N ARG A 5 25.20 18.05 2.10
CA ARG A 5 24.91 18.44 3.49
C ARG A 5 23.59 19.22 3.64
N GLY A 6 23.25 20.08 2.68
CA GLY A 6 21.97 20.83 2.70
C GLY A 6 20.73 19.98 2.40
N MET A 7 20.90 18.78 1.85
CA MET A 7 19.80 17.88 1.52
C MET A 7 19.32 17.09 2.75
N TRP A 8 20.24 16.73 3.63
CA TRP A 8 19.92 16.02 4.89
C TRP A 8 19.21 16.93 5.89
N SER A 9 19.55 18.23 5.93
CA SER A 9 18.88 19.19 6.81
C SER A 9 17.42 19.46 6.41
N GLY A 10 17.13 19.53 5.11
CA GLY A 10 15.74 19.70 4.63
C GLY A 10 14.86 18.48 4.91
N ALA A 11 15.40 17.28 4.74
CA ALA A 11 14.68 16.05 5.09
C ALA A 11 14.44 15.98 6.61
N ALA A 12 15.48 16.22 7.43
CA ALA A 12 15.39 16.30 8.89
C ALA A 12 14.30 17.27 9.38
N LEU A 13 14.13 18.41 8.70
CA LEU A 13 13.13 19.41 9.07
C LEU A 13 11.69 18.95 8.74
N VAL A 14 11.50 18.23 7.64
CA VAL A 14 10.21 17.62 7.30
C VAL A 14 9.86 16.50 8.28
N PHE A 15 10.83 15.69 8.70
CA PHE A 15 10.65 14.68 9.76
C PHE A 15 10.19 15.30 11.07
N ALA A 16 10.92 16.32 11.54
CA ALA A 16 10.59 17.02 12.76
C ALA A 16 9.18 17.65 12.69
N ALA A 17 8.79 18.21 11.54
CA ALA A 17 7.47 18.80 11.37
C ALA A 17 6.33 17.76 11.37
N VAL A 18 6.53 16.58 10.76
CA VAL A 18 5.55 15.49 10.76
C VAL A 18 5.40 14.90 12.17
N ASP A 19 6.51 14.68 12.87
CA ASP A 19 6.48 14.21 14.27
C ASP A 19 5.76 15.23 15.16
N VAL A 20 6.10 16.52 15.08
CA VAL A 20 5.44 17.57 15.87
C VAL A 20 3.93 17.64 15.57
N ALA A 21 3.52 17.57 14.30
CA ALA A 21 2.10 17.59 13.93
C ALA A 21 1.35 16.35 14.46
N TYR A 22 1.97 15.17 14.41
CA TYR A 22 1.39 13.94 14.94
C TYR A 22 1.29 13.96 16.47
N MET A 23 2.29 14.49 17.17
CA MET A 23 2.25 14.70 18.62
C MET A 23 1.12 15.63 19.04
N LEU A 24 0.88 16.71 18.28
CA LEU A 24 -0.23 17.62 18.54
C LEU A 24 -1.59 16.94 18.32
N LEU A 25 -1.67 16.06 17.33
CA LEU A 25 -2.87 15.28 17.02
C LEU A 25 -3.19 14.28 18.14
N LEU A 26 -2.21 13.50 18.57
CA LEU A 26 -2.33 12.59 19.73
C LEU A 26 -2.72 13.33 21.01
N ARG A 27 -2.05 14.46 21.29
CA ARG A 27 -2.36 15.30 22.45
C ARG A 27 -3.79 15.85 22.43
N SER A 28 -4.35 16.09 21.24
CA SER A 28 -5.72 16.60 21.09
C SER A 28 -6.79 15.51 21.19
N SER A 29 -6.43 14.24 20.93
CA SER A 29 -7.35 13.10 20.94
C SER A 29 -7.38 12.31 22.26
N SER A 30 -6.36 12.45 23.11
CA SER A 30 -6.31 11.70 24.38
C SER A 30 -7.17 12.37 25.48
N PRO A 31 -8.09 11.64 26.15
CA PRO A 31 -8.75 12.13 27.35
C PRO A 31 -7.73 12.39 28.47
N ARG A 32 -7.97 13.44 29.24
CA ARG A 32 -7.10 13.89 30.34
C ARG A 32 -7.20 12.92 31.53
N GLY A 33 -6.45 11.82 31.51
CA GLY A 33 -6.29 10.84 32.60
C GLY A 33 -4.81 10.41 32.75
N PRO A 34 -4.41 9.83 33.89
CA PRO A 34 -3.11 10.09 34.52
C PRO A 34 -1.91 9.43 33.83
N ASP A 35 -1.16 10.28 33.12
CA ASP A 35 0.30 10.47 33.06
C ASP A 35 1.29 9.34 32.73
N GLU A 36 0.98 8.04 32.78
CA GLU A 36 1.97 7.00 32.38
C GLU A 36 1.90 6.59 30.91
N ASP A 37 0.74 6.76 30.26
CA ASP A 37 0.54 6.33 28.87
C ASP A 37 0.93 7.37 27.83
N LEU A 38 0.94 8.66 28.19
CA LEU A 38 1.13 9.72 27.19
C LEU A 38 2.52 9.64 26.57
N LEU A 39 3.58 9.40 27.35
CA LEU A 39 4.95 9.28 26.83
C LEU A 39 5.10 8.05 25.92
N ALA A 40 4.52 6.91 26.29
CA ALA A 40 4.57 5.68 25.49
C ALA A 40 3.82 5.85 24.15
N TYR A 41 2.62 6.46 24.16
CA TYR A 41 1.88 6.79 22.95
C TYR A 41 2.59 7.84 22.08
N THR A 42 3.19 8.84 22.72
CA THR A 42 3.99 9.89 22.07
C THR A 42 5.19 9.27 21.36
N VAL A 43 6.03 8.50 22.06
CA VAL A 43 7.21 7.83 21.49
C VAL A 43 6.82 6.83 20.40
N SER A 44 5.83 5.97 20.65
CA SER A 44 5.33 5.02 19.64
C SER A 44 4.77 5.73 18.42
N GLY A 45 4.10 6.86 18.63
CA GLY A 45 3.57 7.74 17.60
C GLY A 45 4.64 8.38 16.72
N ALA A 46 5.68 8.96 17.34
CA ALA A 46 6.84 9.50 16.60
C ALA A 46 7.54 8.41 15.80
N ILE A 47 7.75 7.23 16.38
CA ILE A 47 8.37 6.12 15.65
C ILE A 47 7.49 5.71 14.45
N ALA A 48 6.18 5.58 14.66
CA ALA A 48 5.22 5.22 13.62
C ALA A 48 5.06 6.30 12.54
N ALA A 49 5.30 7.58 12.83
CA ALA A 49 5.19 8.70 11.87
C ALA A 49 6.50 9.00 11.13
N SER A 50 7.64 8.94 11.84
CA SER A 50 8.98 9.16 11.28
C SER A 50 9.38 8.09 10.26
N LEU A 51 8.98 6.83 10.46
CA LEU A 51 9.26 5.72 9.55
C LEU A 51 8.61 5.92 8.15
N PRO A 52 7.29 6.18 8.01
CA PRO A 52 6.64 6.54 6.74
C PRO A 52 7.25 7.76 6.06
N ALA A 53 7.55 8.80 6.83
CA ALA A 53 8.21 9.98 6.29
C ALA A 53 9.57 9.59 5.67
N LEU A 54 10.25 8.58 6.24
CA LEU A 54 11.62 8.27 5.86
C LEU A 54 11.66 7.30 4.70
N ALA A 55 10.70 6.39 4.68
CA ALA A 55 10.31 5.66 3.49
C ALA A 55 9.98 6.62 2.33
N ALA A 56 9.16 7.64 2.57
CA ALA A 56 8.78 8.62 1.55
C ALA A 56 9.99 9.43 1.08
N ALA A 57 10.87 9.86 1.99
CA ALA A 57 12.11 10.53 1.65
C ALA A 57 13.05 9.64 0.83
N LEU A 58 13.20 8.36 1.19
CA LEU A 58 14.02 7.40 0.44
C LEU A 58 13.42 7.10 -0.95
N VAL A 59 12.10 6.94 -1.06
CA VAL A 59 11.41 6.77 -2.34
C VAL A 59 11.57 8.03 -3.19
N TRP A 60 11.43 9.21 -2.59
CA TRP A 60 11.64 10.49 -3.25
C TRP A 60 13.09 10.65 -3.71
N ILE A 61 14.07 10.32 -2.87
CA ILE A 61 15.50 10.34 -3.18
C ILE A 61 15.78 9.37 -4.32
N ALA A 62 15.35 8.11 -4.23
CA ALA A 62 15.53 7.10 -5.28
C ALA A 62 14.89 7.51 -6.61
N TRP A 63 13.68 8.07 -6.56
CA TRP A 63 13.01 8.65 -7.71
C TRP A 63 13.81 9.83 -8.28
N ARG A 64 14.30 10.73 -7.42
CA ARG A 64 15.12 11.87 -7.81
C ARG A 64 16.49 11.46 -8.33
N TRP A 65 17.13 10.40 -7.88
CA TRP A 65 18.37 9.92 -8.53
C TRP A 65 18.10 9.44 -9.96
N ARG A 66 16.93 8.86 -10.20
CA ARG A 66 16.56 8.37 -11.53
C ARG A 66 16.18 9.48 -12.51
N VAL A 67 15.53 10.52 -12.02
CA VAL A 67 14.99 11.61 -12.86
C VAL A 67 15.81 12.90 -12.74
N GLY A 68 16.39 13.16 -11.57
CA GLY A 68 16.98 14.42 -11.11
C GLY A 68 18.22 14.88 -11.85
N ASP A 69 19.10 13.98 -12.30
CA ASP A 69 20.22 14.37 -13.17
C ASP A 69 19.72 14.97 -14.49
N ARG A 70 18.55 14.54 -14.97
CA ARG A 70 17.90 15.15 -16.13
C ARG A 70 17.14 16.42 -15.76
N LEU A 71 16.56 16.50 -14.56
CA LEU A 71 15.69 17.60 -14.14
C LEU A 71 16.42 18.84 -13.62
N SER A 72 17.67 18.71 -13.16
CA SER A 72 18.45 19.79 -12.54
C SER A 72 18.70 20.95 -13.51
N GLY A 73 18.77 20.68 -14.82
CA GLY A 73 18.85 21.70 -15.87
C GLY A 73 17.49 22.19 -16.41
N MET A 74 16.37 21.63 -15.95
CA MET A 74 15.04 21.93 -16.49
C MET A 74 14.31 23.03 -15.72
N ASP A 75 13.63 23.94 -16.43
CA ASP A 75 12.73 24.91 -15.82
C ASP A 75 11.49 24.22 -15.20
N GLY A 76 10.79 24.91 -14.28
CA GLY A 76 9.66 24.34 -13.53
C GLY A 76 8.60 23.63 -14.40
N PRO A 77 8.12 24.24 -15.51
CA PRO A 77 7.20 23.60 -16.44
C PRO A 77 7.75 22.31 -17.07
N ALA A 78 9.02 22.33 -17.51
CA ALA A 78 9.65 21.14 -18.09
C ALA A 78 9.81 20.04 -17.04
N ARG A 79 10.07 20.37 -15.77
CA ARG A 79 10.07 19.38 -14.68
C ARG A 79 8.70 18.73 -14.47
N LEU A 80 7.62 19.52 -14.45
CA LEU A 80 6.26 18.99 -14.32
C LEU A 80 5.92 18.05 -15.48
N LEU A 81 6.21 18.47 -16.71
CA LEU A 81 5.93 17.66 -17.90
C LEU A 81 6.78 16.40 -17.93
N ALA A 82 8.08 16.50 -17.63
CA ALA A 82 8.98 15.34 -17.59
C ALA A 82 8.54 14.33 -16.52
N ALA A 83 8.08 14.79 -15.35
CA ALA A 83 7.52 13.93 -14.32
C ALA A 83 6.24 13.24 -14.80
N ALA A 84 5.32 13.97 -15.43
CA ALA A 84 4.10 13.39 -16.00
C ALA A 84 4.42 12.37 -17.11
N VAL A 85 5.32 12.68 -18.03
CA VAL A 85 5.75 11.81 -19.12
C VAL A 85 6.45 10.56 -18.59
N ALA A 86 7.21 10.66 -17.49
CA ALA A 86 7.83 9.50 -16.86
C ALA A 86 6.82 8.48 -16.33
N THR A 87 5.57 8.90 -16.06
CA THR A 87 4.48 7.99 -15.66
C THR A 87 3.74 7.36 -16.85
N LEU A 88 4.00 7.82 -18.08
CA LEU A 88 3.31 7.33 -19.25
C LEU A 88 3.71 5.88 -19.59
N PRO A 89 2.76 5.11 -20.13
CA PRO A 89 3.06 3.79 -20.66
C PRO A 89 3.97 3.87 -21.90
N ALA A 90 4.73 2.80 -22.17
CA ALA A 90 5.77 2.78 -23.21
C ALA A 90 5.26 3.16 -24.62
N ASP A 91 4.02 2.82 -24.95
CA ASP A 91 3.35 3.13 -26.21
C ASP A 91 2.96 4.60 -26.36
N ARG A 92 3.07 5.41 -25.32
CA ARG A 92 2.88 6.87 -25.35
C ARG A 92 4.17 7.64 -25.13
N ARG A 93 5.33 6.98 -25.21
CA ARG A 93 6.62 7.66 -25.15
C ARG A 93 6.79 8.64 -26.29
N ASP A 94 6.29 8.30 -27.48
CA ASP A 94 6.35 9.18 -28.65
C ASP A 94 5.49 10.43 -28.44
N TRP A 95 4.29 10.28 -27.86
CA TRP A 95 3.48 11.42 -27.43
C TRP A 95 4.21 12.27 -26.37
N GLY A 96 4.81 11.63 -25.36
CA GLY A 96 5.56 12.35 -24.33
C GLY A 96 6.77 13.11 -24.89
N ALA A 97 7.48 12.51 -25.85
CA ALA A 97 8.58 13.15 -26.58
C ALA A 97 8.08 14.34 -27.39
N ALA A 98 6.95 14.18 -28.12
CA ALA A 98 6.32 15.26 -28.87
C ALA A 98 5.90 16.43 -27.96
N MET A 99 5.22 16.17 -26.84
CA MET A 99 4.83 17.22 -25.90
C MET A 99 6.06 17.92 -25.28
N THR A 100 7.15 17.19 -25.05
CA THR A 100 8.39 17.79 -24.54
C THR A 100 9.03 18.70 -25.59
N ALA A 101 8.99 18.32 -26.86
CA ALA A 101 9.44 19.16 -27.98
C ALA A 101 8.54 20.39 -28.18
N GLU A 102 7.22 20.25 -28.09
CA GLU A 102 6.28 21.37 -28.15
C GLU A 102 6.48 22.35 -26.99
N LEU A 103 6.68 21.87 -25.76
CA LEU A 103 6.97 22.73 -24.62
C LEU A 103 8.25 23.57 -24.83
N ALA A 104 9.25 23.03 -25.53
CA ALA A 104 10.47 23.76 -25.87
C ALA A 104 10.20 24.96 -26.80
N GLN A 105 9.16 24.89 -27.63
CA GLN A 105 8.75 25.99 -28.53
C GLN A 105 7.94 27.08 -27.82
N VAL A 106 7.28 26.77 -26.70
CA VAL A 106 6.49 27.75 -25.93
C VAL A 106 7.43 28.70 -25.17
N ARG A 107 7.48 29.99 -25.58
CA ARG A 107 8.40 30.98 -25.00
C ARG A 107 7.90 31.65 -23.73
N ARG A 108 6.60 31.92 -23.63
CA ARG A 108 6.06 32.67 -22.49
C ARG A 108 5.87 31.75 -21.28
N ARG A 109 6.42 32.15 -20.14
CA ARG A 109 6.41 31.36 -18.89
C ARG A 109 5.00 30.92 -18.46
N ARG A 110 3.99 31.79 -18.58
CA ARG A 110 2.60 31.47 -18.22
C ARG A 110 1.99 30.41 -19.16
N GLU A 111 2.29 30.48 -20.45
CA GLU A 111 1.84 29.52 -21.46
C GLU A 111 2.52 28.17 -21.28
N ARG A 112 3.83 28.14 -20.98
CA ARG A 112 4.57 26.92 -20.64
C ARG A 112 3.93 26.17 -19.47
N TRP A 113 3.57 26.88 -18.40
CA TRP A 113 2.88 26.28 -17.25
C TRP A 113 1.51 25.72 -17.59
N ARG A 114 0.70 26.47 -18.35
CA ARG A 114 -0.62 26.01 -18.81
C ARG A 114 -0.50 24.77 -19.69
N PHE A 115 0.47 24.77 -20.62
CA PHE A 115 0.76 23.65 -21.49
C PHE A 115 1.20 22.43 -20.69
N ALA A 116 2.19 22.57 -19.81
CA ALA A 116 2.67 21.48 -18.96
C ALA A 116 1.58 20.93 -18.04
N ALA A 117 0.76 21.78 -17.44
CA ALA A 117 -0.38 21.36 -16.62
C ALA A 117 -1.47 20.67 -17.44
N GLY A 118 -1.75 21.14 -18.66
CA GLY A 118 -2.68 20.49 -19.60
C GLY A 118 -2.20 19.11 -20.03
N CYS A 119 -0.91 18.97 -20.34
CA CYS A 119 -0.26 17.70 -20.64
C CYS A 119 -0.24 16.76 -19.43
N ALA A 120 0.06 17.27 -18.24
CA ALA A 120 0.01 16.48 -17.01
C ALA A 120 -1.42 15.98 -16.73
N ARG A 121 -2.42 16.85 -16.90
CA ARG A 121 -3.84 16.47 -16.75
C ARG A 121 -4.25 15.40 -17.75
N THR A 122 -3.84 15.51 -19.01
CA THR A 122 -4.17 14.49 -20.03
C THR A 122 -3.42 13.19 -19.84
N ALA A 123 -2.20 13.23 -19.29
CA ALA A 123 -1.46 12.03 -18.89
C ALA A 123 -2.15 11.29 -17.73
N VAL A 124 -2.68 12.02 -16.74
CA VAL A 124 -3.41 11.45 -15.60
C VAL A 124 -4.85 11.03 -15.98
N PHE A 125 -5.51 11.80 -16.84
CA PHE A 125 -6.91 11.64 -17.25
C PHE A 125 -7.04 11.54 -18.79
N PRO A 126 -6.76 10.38 -19.39
CA PRO A 126 -6.83 10.23 -20.84
C PRO A 126 -8.26 10.49 -21.35
N PRO A 127 -8.43 11.28 -22.45
CA PRO A 127 -9.74 11.62 -22.98
C PRO A 127 -10.55 10.37 -23.37
N ARG A 128 -11.81 10.38 -22.91
CA ARG A 128 -12.80 9.30 -22.82
C ARG A 128 -13.05 8.55 -24.14
N GLY A 129 -13.38 7.26 -24.04
CA GLY A 129 -13.69 6.44 -25.22
C GLY A 129 -14.64 5.29 -24.98
N HIS A 130 -14.91 4.86 -23.74
CA HIS A 130 -15.91 3.82 -23.49
C HIS A 130 -16.82 4.22 -22.33
N ARG A 131 -17.67 5.24 -22.55
CA ARG A 131 -18.71 5.66 -21.61
C ARG A 131 -19.68 4.51 -21.30
N ALA A 132 -19.95 3.64 -22.29
CA ALA A 132 -20.83 2.47 -22.14
C ALA A 132 -20.28 1.40 -21.18
N LEU A 133 -18.99 1.07 -21.26
CA LEU A 133 -18.38 0.09 -20.35
C LEU A 133 -18.32 0.63 -18.91
N VAL A 134 -18.04 1.92 -18.76
CA VAL A 134 -18.08 2.61 -17.46
C VAL A 134 -19.51 2.60 -16.89
N ALA A 135 -20.51 2.88 -17.72
CA ALA A 135 -21.91 2.84 -17.32
C ALA A 135 -22.37 1.42 -16.93
N ALA A 136 -21.94 0.38 -17.66
CA ALA A 136 -22.28 -1.01 -17.36
C ALA A 136 -21.64 -1.50 -16.05
N VAL A 137 -20.38 -1.15 -15.82
CA VAL A 137 -19.66 -1.47 -14.58
C VAL A 137 -20.24 -0.73 -13.38
N ALA A 138 -20.59 0.56 -13.56
CA ALA A 138 -21.28 1.33 -12.53
C ALA A 138 -22.68 0.74 -12.25
N ALA A 139 -23.43 0.37 -13.28
CA ALA A 139 -24.74 -0.27 -13.13
C ALA A 139 -24.65 -1.62 -12.42
N LEU A 140 -23.62 -2.43 -12.71
CA LEU A 140 -23.39 -3.70 -12.03
C LEU A 140 -23.00 -3.51 -10.56
N ALA A 141 -22.13 -2.53 -10.26
CA ALA A 141 -21.79 -2.18 -8.89
C ALA A 141 -23.03 -1.70 -8.11
N VAL A 142 -23.87 -0.86 -8.72
CA VAL A 142 -25.15 -0.41 -8.15
C VAL A 142 -26.11 -1.59 -7.95
N ALA A 143 -26.19 -2.53 -8.89
CA ALA A 143 -27.04 -3.71 -8.77
C ALA A 143 -26.58 -4.66 -7.64
N VAL A 144 -25.27 -4.82 -7.44
CA VAL A 144 -24.71 -5.62 -6.32
C VAL A 144 -24.99 -4.95 -4.97
N VAL A 145 -24.92 -3.61 -4.89
CA VAL A 145 -25.30 -2.85 -3.69
C VAL A 145 -26.79 -2.94 -3.42
N ALA A 146 -27.63 -2.80 -4.45
CA ALA A 146 -29.08 -2.90 -4.31
C ALA A 146 -29.51 -4.33 -3.95
N GLY A 147 -28.83 -5.35 -4.48
CA GLY A 147 -29.05 -6.75 -4.13
C GLY A 147 -28.63 -7.08 -2.69
N SER A 148 -27.48 -6.56 -2.24
CA SER A 148 -27.05 -6.71 -0.84
C SER A 148 -27.95 -5.94 0.12
N TRP A 149 -28.47 -4.78 -0.29
CA TRP A 149 -29.49 -3.99 0.44
C TRP A 149 -30.79 -4.76 0.67
N LEU A 150 -31.29 -5.48 -0.35
CA LEU A 150 -32.52 -6.27 -0.27
C LEU A 150 -32.33 -7.56 0.54
N ALA A 151 -31.14 -8.17 0.49
CA ALA A 151 -30.84 -9.37 1.26
C ALA A 151 -30.52 -9.07 2.74
N ALA A 152 -29.95 -7.90 3.05
CA ALA A 152 -29.59 -7.47 4.39
C ALA A 152 -30.73 -6.74 5.12
N GLY A 153 -31.99 -7.03 4.78
CA GLY A 153 -33.18 -6.43 5.41
C GLY A 153 -33.06 -6.42 6.94
N ARG A 154 -33.01 -5.20 7.51
CA ARG A 154 -32.79 -4.85 8.94
C ARG A 154 -31.34 -4.75 9.46
N ALA A 155 -30.32 -4.86 8.62
CA ALA A 155 -28.93 -4.78 9.07
C ALA A 155 -28.53 -3.39 9.59
N LEU A 156 -27.71 -3.44 10.65
CA LEU A 156 -27.02 -2.37 11.37
C LEU A 156 -26.56 -1.21 10.43
N PRO A 157 -26.87 0.07 10.75
CA PRO A 157 -26.55 1.23 9.90
C PRO A 157 -25.07 1.32 9.51
N GLU A 158 -24.18 0.77 10.34
CA GLU A 158 -22.74 0.63 10.16
C GLU A 158 -22.39 -0.19 8.91
N LEU A 159 -23.05 -1.34 8.70
CA LEU A 159 -22.82 -2.20 7.54
C LEU A 159 -23.18 -1.49 6.24
N ARG A 160 -24.14 -0.55 6.29
CA ARG A 160 -24.52 0.27 5.12
C ARG A 160 -23.40 1.21 4.71
N VAL A 161 -22.75 1.86 5.68
CA VAL A 161 -21.63 2.76 5.38
C VAL A 161 -20.48 1.99 4.75
N PHE A 162 -20.13 0.82 5.31
CA PHE A 162 -19.14 -0.08 4.70
C PHE A 162 -19.53 -0.47 3.26
N ALA A 163 -20.73 -1.00 3.06
CA ALA A 163 -21.18 -1.51 1.76
C ALA A 163 -21.23 -0.43 0.68
N VAL A 164 -21.79 0.75 1.00
CA VAL A 164 -21.85 1.90 0.09
C VAL A 164 -20.45 2.40 -0.25
N THR A 165 -19.57 2.53 0.74
CA THR A 165 -18.19 2.99 0.53
C THR A 165 -17.41 2.00 -0.31
N PHE A 166 -17.45 0.71 0.04
CA PHE A 166 -16.72 -0.34 -0.66
C PHE A 166 -17.18 -0.45 -2.12
N ALA A 167 -18.49 -0.49 -2.37
CA ALA A 167 -18.99 -0.59 -3.73
C ALA A 167 -18.79 0.67 -4.56
N GLY A 168 -18.90 1.86 -3.95
CA GLY A 168 -18.56 3.13 -4.60
C GLY A 168 -17.09 3.15 -5.04
N LEU A 169 -16.18 2.70 -4.17
CA LEU A 169 -14.76 2.59 -4.49
C LEU A 169 -14.50 1.54 -5.58
N VAL A 170 -15.06 0.33 -5.48
CA VAL A 170 -14.91 -0.71 -6.49
C VAL A 170 -15.46 -0.26 -7.85
N GLY A 171 -16.61 0.42 -7.88
CA GLY A 171 -17.19 1.01 -9.10
C GLY A 171 -16.30 2.09 -9.72
N LEU A 172 -15.73 2.97 -8.89
CA LEU A 172 -14.75 3.98 -9.31
C LEU A 172 -13.48 3.33 -9.88
N LEU A 173 -12.93 2.34 -9.18
CA LEU A 173 -11.73 1.62 -9.59
C LEU A 173 -11.97 0.85 -10.90
N ALA A 174 -13.09 0.14 -11.01
CA ALA A 174 -13.45 -0.57 -12.22
C ALA A 174 -13.71 0.39 -13.40
N THR A 175 -14.24 1.58 -13.16
CA THR A 175 -14.32 2.68 -14.14
C THR A 175 -12.93 3.12 -14.62
N VAL A 176 -11.99 3.31 -13.69
CA VAL A 176 -10.58 3.63 -14.02
C VAL A 176 -9.95 2.49 -14.83
N ALA A 177 -10.16 1.23 -14.45
CA ALA A 177 -9.66 0.08 -15.19
C ALA A 177 -10.26 0.00 -16.60
N ALA A 178 -11.58 0.14 -16.75
CA ALA A 178 -12.28 0.16 -18.03
C ALA A 178 -11.71 1.26 -18.94
N SER A 179 -11.49 2.46 -18.39
CA SER A 179 -10.91 3.58 -19.14
C SER A 179 -9.50 3.30 -19.66
N ARG A 180 -8.72 2.50 -18.91
CA ARG A 180 -7.36 2.05 -19.23
C ARG A 180 -7.31 0.79 -20.10
N ALA A 181 -8.44 0.10 -20.34
CA ALA A 181 -8.47 -1.22 -20.99
C ALA A 181 -8.31 -1.21 -22.52
N ARG A 182 -8.10 -0.04 -23.15
CA ARG A 182 -8.12 0.12 -24.61
C ARG A 182 -7.03 -0.61 -25.40
N ARG A 183 -6.23 -1.50 -24.79
CA ARG A 183 -5.35 -2.39 -25.56
C ARG A 183 -5.48 -3.85 -25.05
N PRO A 184 -5.75 -4.81 -25.95
CA PRO A 184 -5.95 -6.24 -25.63
C PRO A 184 -4.68 -6.97 -25.15
N ARG A 185 -3.58 -6.26 -24.90
CA ARG A 185 -2.36 -6.81 -24.28
C ARG A 185 -2.27 -6.35 -22.84
N ARG A 186 -3.18 -6.82 -21.99
CA ARG A 186 -2.94 -6.76 -20.55
C ARG A 186 -2.06 -7.95 -20.18
N PRO A 187 -0.86 -7.74 -19.62
CA PRO A 187 -0.24 -8.79 -18.84
C PRO A 187 -1.23 -9.08 -17.72
N ALA A 188 -1.90 -10.22 -17.81
CA ALA A 188 -2.81 -10.65 -16.75
C ALA A 188 -2.04 -10.55 -15.43
N ALA A 189 -2.65 -9.92 -14.42
CA ALA A 189 -2.27 -10.22 -13.05
C ALA A 189 -2.18 -11.75 -12.99
N GLY A 190 -1.02 -12.30 -12.65
CA GLY A 190 -0.84 -13.75 -12.70
C GLY A 190 -2.01 -14.39 -11.95
N LEU A 191 -2.63 -15.42 -12.50
CA LEU A 191 -3.88 -16.01 -11.98
C LEU A 191 -3.84 -16.19 -10.45
N SER A 192 -2.68 -16.60 -9.92
CA SER A 192 -2.42 -16.74 -8.48
C SER A 192 -2.69 -15.47 -7.67
N ILE A 193 -2.27 -14.30 -8.15
CA ILE A 193 -2.46 -13.01 -7.47
C ILE A 193 -3.95 -12.68 -7.41
N ALA A 194 -4.65 -12.80 -8.54
CA ALA A 194 -6.07 -12.50 -8.62
C ALA A 194 -6.87 -13.44 -7.71
N VAL A 195 -6.56 -14.74 -7.73
CA VAL A 195 -7.21 -15.74 -6.87
C VAL A 195 -6.98 -15.45 -5.39
N VAL A 196 -5.73 -15.24 -4.98
CA VAL A 196 -5.40 -14.94 -3.57
C VAL A 196 -6.06 -13.65 -3.10
N GLY A 197 -5.99 -12.59 -3.92
CA GLY A 197 -6.62 -11.31 -3.59
C GLY A 197 -8.14 -11.39 -3.48
N LEU A 198 -8.81 -12.08 -4.41
CA LEU A 198 -10.26 -12.30 -4.37
C LEU A 198 -10.67 -13.16 -3.18
N ALA A 199 -9.95 -14.25 -2.91
CA ALA A 199 -10.21 -15.14 -1.78
C ALA A 199 -10.06 -14.39 -0.46
N GLY A 200 -8.98 -13.59 -0.30
CA GLY A 200 -8.75 -12.77 0.89
C GLY A 200 -9.86 -11.75 1.11
N VAL A 201 -10.23 -10.97 0.07
CA VAL A 201 -11.33 -10.00 0.18
C VAL A 201 -12.66 -10.68 0.51
N ALA A 202 -12.98 -11.80 -0.15
CA ALA A 202 -14.21 -12.54 0.10
C ALA A 202 -14.26 -13.08 1.55
N ALA A 203 -13.15 -13.66 2.04
CA ALA A 203 -13.04 -14.14 3.41
C ALA A 203 -13.21 -13.00 4.42
N SER A 204 -12.55 -11.85 4.21
CA SER A 204 -12.68 -10.67 5.08
C SER A 204 -14.12 -10.17 5.15
N VAL A 205 -14.81 -10.01 4.01
CA VAL A 205 -16.21 -9.57 3.97
C VAL A 205 -17.13 -10.58 4.67
N ALA A 206 -16.95 -11.87 4.40
CA ALA A 206 -17.77 -12.92 5.01
C ALA A 206 -17.60 -12.99 6.52
N LEU A 207 -16.36 -12.92 7.03
CA LEU A 207 -16.06 -12.96 8.45
C LEU A 207 -16.53 -11.71 9.19
N THR A 208 -16.35 -10.52 8.60
CA THR A 208 -16.92 -9.29 9.17
C THR A 208 -18.45 -9.36 9.26
N GLY A 209 -19.12 -9.83 8.21
CA GLY A 209 -20.57 -10.03 8.23
C GLY A 209 -21.03 -11.07 9.25
N TYR A 210 -20.29 -12.17 9.40
CA TYR A 210 -20.54 -13.18 10.43
C TYR A 210 -20.39 -12.59 11.84
N TYR A 211 -19.34 -11.82 12.10
CA TYR A 211 -19.11 -11.13 13.37
C TYR A 211 -20.27 -10.21 13.75
N LEU A 212 -20.63 -9.29 12.84
CA LEU A 212 -21.70 -8.32 13.05
C LEU A 212 -23.07 -8.97 13.23
N ARG A 213 -23.28 -10.16 12.65
CA ARG A 213 -24.51 -10.92 12.82
C ARG A 213 -24.56 -11.68 14.15
N THR A 214 -23.42 -12.16 14.61
CA THR A 214 -23.35 -13.08 15.76
C THR A 214 -23.50 -12.35 17.08
N ASP A 215 -23.05 -11.09 17.16
CA ASP A 215 -23.13 -10.32 18.39
C ASP A 215 -23.57 -8.88 18.10
N ALA A 216 -24.73 -8.51 18.62
CA ALA A 216 -25.33 -7.19 18.45
C ALA A 216 -24.57 -6.07 19.17
N SER A 217 -23.67 -6.41 20.09
CA SER A 217 -22.78 -5.45 20.75
C SER A 217 -21.59 -5.02 19.87
N VAL A 218 -21.35 -5.72 18.74
CA VAL A 218 -20.33 -5.33 17.76
C VAL A 218 -20.80 -4.09 17.00
N VAL A 219 -20.26 -2.93 17.37
CA VAL A 219 -20.47 -1.69 16.64
C VAL A 219 -19.24 -1.43 15.75
N LEU A 220 -19.44 -1.50 14.44
CA LEU A 220 -18.46 -1.06 13.46
C LEU A 220 -18.63 0.44 13.22
N ASP A 221 -17.96 1.27 14.01
CA ASP A 221 -18.03 2.72 13.86
C ASP A 221 -17.69 3.20 12.43
N TYR A 222 -18.12 4.41 12.09
CA TYR A 222 -17.95 4.94 10.73
C TYR A 222 -16.48 4.99 10.26
N PRO A 223 -15.50 5.42 11.10
CA PRO A 223 -14.09 5.39 10.71
C PRO A 223 -13.60 3.98 10.35
N ASN A 224 -13.90 2.96 11.15
CA ASN A 224 -13.46 1.59 10.86
C ASN A 224 -14.20 0.99 9.66
N ALA A 225 -15.48 1.29 9.48
CA ALA A 225 -16.24 0.90 8.28
C ALA A 225 -15.58 1.46 7.00
N ILE A 226 -15.20 2.74 7.00
CA ILE A 226 -14.52 3.39 5.88
C ILE A 226 -13.13 2.77 5.68
N MET A 227 -12.36 2.58 6.75
CA MET A 227 -11.00 2.02 6.70
C MET A 227 -11.01 0.59 6.13
N LEU A 228 -11.93 -0.26 6.60
CA LEU A 228 -12.13 -1.60 6.07
C LEU A 228 -12.50 -1.57 4.58
N ALA A 229 -13.44 -0.72 4.18
CA ALA A 229 -13.84 -0.56 2.79
C ALA A 229 -12.67 -0.12 1.89
N VAL A 230 -11.90 0.89 2.32
CA VAL A 230 -10.74 1.41 1.60
C VAL A 230 -9.64 0.34 1.49
N GLY A 231 -9.31 -0.33 2.60
CA GLY A 231 -8.29 -1.38 2.63
C GLY A 231 -8.61 -2.54 1.70
N LEU A 232 -9.84 -3.07 1.76
CA LEU A 232 -10.27 -4.15 0.88
C LEU A 232 -10.35 -3.71 -0.58
N ALA A 233 -10.82 -2.49 -0.87
CA ALA A 233 -10.90 -1.97 -2.23
C ALA A 233 -9.51 -1.77 -2.85
N ILE A 234 -8.54 -1.26 -2.09
CA ILE A 234 -7.14 -1.12 -2.53
C ILE A 234 -6.52 -2.50 -2.75
N GLY A 235 -6.70 -3.45 -1.83
CA GLY A 235 -6.20 -4.81 -1.96
C GLY A 235 -6.78 -5.54 -3.20
N LEU A 236 -8.08 -5.37 -3.44
CA LEU A 236 -8.76 -5.90 -4.63
C LEU A 236 -8.22 -5.25 -5.91
N TRP A 237 -8.09 -3.92 -5.92
CA TRP A 237 -7.57 -3.18 -7.06
C TRP A 237 -6.17 -3.64 -7.45
N LEU A 238 -5.27 -3.72 -6.47
CA LEU A 238 -3.89 -4.14 -6.71
C LEU A 238 -3.86 -5.58 -7.24
N SER A 239 -4.69 -6.47 -6.71
CA SER A 239 -4.75 -7.87 -7.13
C SER A 239 -5.28 -8.06 -8.56
N LEU A 240 -6.29 -7.28 -8.96
CA LEU A 240 -6.94 -7.41 -10.27
C LEU A 240 -6.27 -6.57 -11.36
N VAL A 241 -5.82 -5.37 -11.02
CA VAL A 241 -5.29 -4.37 -11.96
C VAL A 241 -3.99 -3.78 -11.41
N PRO A 242 -2.95 -4.63 -11.23
CA PRO A 242 -1.71 -4.16 -10.65
C PRO A 242 -1.08 -3.08 -11.52
N PRO A 243 -0.63 -1.95 -10.92
CA PRO A 243 0.20 -0.97 -11.61
C PRO A 243 1.37 -1.67 -12.30
N ARG A 244 1.72 -1.25 -13.53
CA ARG A 244 2.82 -1.87 -14.28
C ARG A 244 4.13 -1.90 -13.50
N ALA A 245 4.38 -0.85 -12.70
CA ALA A 245 5.53 -0.76 -11.80
C ALA A 245 5.62 -1.95 -10.81
N LEU A 246 4.48 -2.49 -10.37
CA LEU A 246 4.39 -3.65 -9.48
C LEU A 246 4.38 -5.00 -10.23
N THR A 247 4.63 -5.00 -11.54
CA THR A 247 4.62 -6.20 -12.38
C THR A 247 5.90 -6.39 -13.19
N THR A 248 6.93 -5.58 -12.95
CA THR A 248 8.18 -5.63 -13.72
C THR A 248 8.98 -6.90 -13.43
N SER A 249 9.13 -7.30 -12.16
CA SER A 249 9.80 -8.55 -11.78
C SER A 249 8.80 -9.67 -11.46
N ARG A 250 8.93 -10.86 -12.09
CA ARG A 250 8.12 -12.05 -11.74
C ARG A 250 8.55 -12.64 -10.40
N ARG A 251 9.85 -12.63 -10.10
CA ARG A 251 10.42 -13.16 -8.85
C ARG A 251 9.92 -12.38 -7.65
N ALA A 252 10.00 -11.05 -7.73
CA ALA A 252 9.49 -10.15 -6.67
C ALA A 252 8.02 -10.44 -6.31
N ARG A 253 7.15 -10.68 -7.30
CA ARG A 253 5.74 -11.01 -7.05
C ARG A 253 5.57 -12.35 -6.35
N ARG A 254 6.26 -13.39 -6.83
CA ARG A 254 6.15 -14.74 -6.25
C ARG A 254 6.70 -14.76 -4.82
N ALA A 255 7.83 -14.11 -4.58
CA ALA A 255 8.40 -13.93 -3.25
C ALA A 255 7.41 -13.19 -2.33
N GLY A 256 6.88 -12.05 -2.80
CA GLY A 256 5.92 -11.28 -2.00
C GLY A 256 4.65 -12.04 -1.66
N LEU A 257 4.03 -12.71 -2.63
CA LEU A 257 2.87 -13.58 -2.40
C LEU A 257 3.18 -14.70 -1.41
N GLY A 258 4.29 -15.42 -1.62
CA GLY A 258 4.68 -16.55 -0.78
C GLY A 258 4.93 -16.12 0.67
N VAL A 259 5.64 -15.03 0.87
CA VAL A 259 5.90 -14.48 2.21
C VAL A 259 4.61 -13.96 2.86
N GLY A 260 3.74 -13.29 2.10
CA GLY A 260 2.46 -12.83 2.64
C GLY A 260 1.54 -13.97 3.09
N VAL A 261 1.49 -15.07 2.32
CA VAL A 261 0.81 -16.31 2.73
C VAL A 261 1.46 -16.92 3.96
N ALA A 262 2.80 -16.97 4.02
CA ALA A 262 3.53 -17.50 5.17
C ALA A 262 3.27 -16.70 6.45
N ILE A 263 3.19 -15.36 6.37
CA ILE A 263 2.83 -14.50 7.51
C ILE A 263 1.42 -14.83 7.99
N ALA A 264 0.42 -14.94 7.09
CA ALA A 264 -0.95 -15.23 7.48
C ALA A 264 -1.10 -16.66 8.05
N GLY A 265 -0.44 -17.66 7.45
CA GLY A 265 -0.44 -19.03 7.97
C GLY A 265 0.32 -19.17 9.29
N GLY A 266 1.43 -18.46 9.44
CA GLY A 266 2.17 -18.42 10.69
C GLY A 266 1.42 -17.69 11.80
N LEU A 267 0.59 -16.68 11.48
CA LEU A 267 -0.31 -16.06 12.45
C LEU A 267 -1.33 -17.08 12.99
N ALA A 268 -1.95 -17.87 12.10
CA ALA A 268 -2.88 -18.93 12.48
C ALA A 268 -2.19 -19.99 13.35
N LEU A 269 -1.01 -20.44 12.91
CA LEU A 269 -0.23 -21.44 13.66
C LEU A 269 0.19 -20.91 15.03
N ASN A 270 0.67 -19.66 15.10
CA ASN A 270 1.03 -19.01 16.36
C ASN A 270 -0.19 -18.92 17.28
N ALA A 271 -1.36 -18.52 16.77
CA ALA A 271 -2.58 -18.48 17.56
C ALA A 271 -2.96 -19.87 18.13
N GLN A 272 -2.78 -20.94 17.35
CA GLN A 272 -3.14 -22.30 17.75
C GLN A 272 -2.14 -22.93 18.72
N LEU A 273 -0.85 -22.63 18.59
CA LEU A 273 0.19 -23.19 19.44
C LEU A 273 0.31 -22.48 20.79
N ASN A 274 -0.08 -21.20 20.86
CA ASN A 274 -0.02 -20.47 22.10
C ASN A 274 -1.19 -20.84 23.01
N ASP A 275 -0.86 -21.06 24.28
CA ASP A 275 -1.86 -21.27 25.31
C ASP A 275 -2.74 -20.02 25.40
N ILE A 276 -4.04 -20.20 25.18
CA ILE A 276 -5.02 -19.12 25.28
C ILE A 276 -4.94 -18.48 26.67
N ALA A 277 -4.64 -19.26 27.71
CA ALA A 277 -4.50 -18.76 29.08
C ALA A 277 -3.28 -17.85 29.28
N ALA A 278 -2.25 -17.95 28.42
CA ALA A 278 -1.06 -17.10 28.50
C ALA A 278 -1.19 -15.80 27.67
N GLY A 279 -2.08 -15.78 26.68
CA GLY A 279 -2.72 -14.57 26.16
C GLY A 279 -1.87 -13.50 25.42
N GLN A 280 -0.54 -13.58 25.41
CA GLN A 280 0.33 -12.50 24.91
C GLN A 280 0.84 -12.65 23.46
N SER A 281 0.31 -13.57 22.66
CA SER A 281 1.05 -14.03 21.48
C SER A 281 0.67 -13.38 20.14
N LEU A 282 -0.59 -12.93 19.97
CA LEU A 282 -1.03 -12.38 18.68
C LEU A 282 -0.50 -10.97 18.45
N GLY A 283 -0.47 -10.12 19.47
CA GLY A 283 -0.01 -8.73 19.37
C GLY A 283 1.44 -8.64 18.87
N MET A 284 2.35 -9.35 19.55
CA MET A 284 3.76 -9.42 19.17
C MET A 284 3.96 -9.97 17.76
N TYR A 285 3.21 -11.01 17.39
CA TYR A 285 3.30 -11.62 16.06
C TYR A 285 2.91 -10.63 14.95
N VAL A 286 1.78 -9.94 15.12
CA VAL A 286 1.22 -9.01 14.12
C VAL A 286 2.16 -7.84 13.83
N ILE A 287 3.03 -7.47 14.77
CA ILE A 287 4.00 -6.38 14.56
C ILE A 287 5.35 -6.92 14.10
N ALA A 288 5.98 -7.78 14.89
CA ALA A 288 7.38 -8.15 14.71
C ALA A 288 7.61 -8.99 13.45
N VAL A 289 6.69 -9.91 13.15
CA VAL A 289 6.86 -10.83 12.02
C VAL A 289 6.69 -10.09 10.69
N PRO A 290 5.62 -9.30 10.44
CA PRO A 290 5.53 -8.54 9.19
C PRO A 290 6.70 -7.60 8.98
N VAL A 291 7.15 -6.86 10.00
CA VAL A 291 8.29 -5.94 9.88
C VAL A 291 9.55 -6.68 9.42
N THR A 292 9.91 -7.76 10.12
CA THR A 292 11.10 -8.56 9.81
C THR A 292 11.00 -9.21 8.43
N ALA A 293 9.85 -9.83 8.13
CA ALA A 293 9.61 -10.51 6.87
C ALA A 293 9.66 -9.54 5.68
N LEU A 294 9.06 -8.34 5.81
CA LEU A 294 9.11 -7.32 4.77
C LEU A 294 10.54 -6.82 4.52
N PHE A 295 11.28 -6.52 5.59
CA PHE A 295 12.68 -6.09 5.49
C PHE A 295 13.52 -7.13 4.74
N LEU A 296 13.49 -8.38 5.21
CA LEU A 296 14.30 -9.46 4.64
C LEU A 296 13.89 -9.76 3.20
N THR A 297 12.60 -9.82 2.91
CA THR A 297 12.10 -10.08 1.54
C THR A 297 12.57 -8.98 0.59
N ALA A 298 12.38 -7.71 0.97
CA ALA A 298 12.80 -6.59 0.13
C ALA A 298 14.32 -6.57 -0.08
N PHE A 299 15.10 -6.87 0.96
CA PHE A 299 16.56 -6.99 0.90
C PHE A 299 17.00 -8.08 -0.07
N PHE A 300 16.58 -9.33 0.15
CA PHE A 300 17.03 -10.47 -0.64
C PHE A 300 16.54 -10.40 -2.09
N VAL A 301 15.30 -9.95 -2.34
CA VAL A 301 14.82 -9.74 -3.72
C VAL A 301 15.62 -8.63 -4.41
N THR A 302 15.99 -7.56 -3.69
CA THR A 302 16.82 -6.50 -4.27
C THR A 302 18.21 -7.01 -4.65
N VAL A 303 18.85 -7.80 -3.78
CA VAL A 303 20.17 -8.40 -4.06
C VAL A 303 20.08 -9.35 -5.26
N ALA A 304 19.06 -10.22 -5.29
CA ALA A 304 18.88 -11.22 -6.35
C ALA A 304 18.59 -10.60 -7.72
N ASP A 305 17.72 -9.58 -7.79
CA ASP A 305 17.34 -8.90 -9.03
C ASP A 305 18.21 -7.66 -9.33
N ARG A 306 19.13 -7.30 -8.43
CA ARG A 306 19.95 -6.08 -8.45
C ARG A 306 19.11 -4.82 -8.73
N SER A 307 17.94 -4.74 -8.09
CA SER A 307 16.95 -3.71 -8.39
C SER A 307 16.15 -3.33 -7.16
N PHE A 308 16.33 -2.08 -6.70
CA PHE A 308 15.54 -1.47 -5.63
C PHE A 308 14.03 -1.61 -5.86
N TRP A 309 13.58 -1.41 -7.10
CA TRP A 309 12.16 -1.51 -7.45
C TRP A 309 11.61 -2.94 -7.38
N ALA A 310 12.45 -3.95 -7.62
CA ALA A 310 12.04 -5.34 -7.41
C ALA A 310 11.85 -5.64 -5.92
N GLY A 311 12.72 -5.12 -5.05
CA GLY A 311 12.56 -5.18 -3.60
C GLY A 311 11.27 -4.53 -3.14
N LEU A 312 11.02 -3.27 -3.52
CA LEU A 312 9.79 -2.57 -3.17
C LEU A 312 8.53 -3.26 -3.70
N GLN A 313 8.60 -3.76 -4.94
CA GLN A 313 7.51 -4.55 -5.53
C GLN A 313 7.21 -5.78 -4.69
N SER A 314 8.22 -6.52 -4.23
CA SER A 314 8.01 -7.70 -3.38
C SER A 314 7.32 -7.34 -2.07
N ALA A 315 7.75 -6.26 -1.41
CA ALA A 315 7.16 -5.79 -0.16
C ALA A 315 5.70 -5.38 -0.31
N VAL A 316 5.34 -4.67 -1.38
CA VAL A 316 3.93 -4.29 -1.63
C VAL A 316 3.07 -5.55 -1.78
N TRP A 317 3.55 -6.57 -2.50
CA TRP A 317 2.81 -7.82 -2.63
C TRP A 317 2.75 -8.62 -1.32
N THR A 318 3.81 -8.59 -0.51
CA THR A 318 3.80 -9.15 0.85
C THR A 318 2.71 -8.50 1.69
N VAL A 319 2.68 -7.17 1.76
CA VAL A 319 1.71 -6.41 2.58
C VAL A 319 0.30 -6.65 2.11
N VAL A 320 0.01 -6.49 0.82
CA VAL A 320 -1.35 -6.71 0.29
C VAL A 320 -1.85 -8.11 0.63
N THR A 321 -0.99 -9.13 0.46
CA THR A 321 -1.36 -10.52 0.73
C THR A 321 -1.52 -10.79 2.22
N ALA A 322 -0.57 -10.34 3.05
CA ALA A 322 -0.59 -10.51 4.50
C ALA A 322 -1.75 -9.75 5.15
N CYS A 323 -2.07 -8.54 4.69
CA CYS A 323 -3.21 -7.79 5.21
C CYS A 323 -4.54 -8.45 4.86
N LEU A 324 -4.74 -8.88 3.60
CA LEU A 324 -5.99 -9.51 3.19
C LEU A 324 -6.21 -10.86 3.88
N LEU A 325 -5.22 -11.76 3.84
CA LEU A 325 -5.34 -13.08 4.44
C LEU A 325 -5.23 -13.03 5.96
N GLY A 326 -4.28 -12.25 6.47
CA GLY A 326 -4.05 -12.11 7.89
C GLY A 326 -5.20 -11.43 8.62
N PHE A 327 -5.90 -10.46 8.00
CA PHE A 327 -7.13 -9.90 8.58
C PHE A 327 -8.20 -10.99 8.79
N ALA A 328 -8.43 -11.83 7.77
CA ALA A 328 -9.37 -12.95 7.88
C ALA A 328 -8.95 -13.94 8.98
N VAL A 329 -7.68 -14.34 9.01
CA VAL A 329 -7.13 -15.22 10.06
C VAL A 329 -7.28 -14.59 11.44
N TYR A 330 -6.94 -13.31 11.58
CA TYR A 330 -7.05 -12.59 12.84
C TYR A 330 -8.49 -12.59 13.35
N LEU A 331 -9.49 -12.34 12.51
CA LEU A 331 -10.90 -12.42 12.93
C LEU A 331 -11.29 -13.82 13.40
N VAL A 332 -10.89 -14.88 12.68
CA VAL A 332 -11.20 -16.26 13.12
C VAL A 332 -10.62 -16.54 14.51
N GLU A 333 -9.36 -16.15 14.73
CA GLU A 333 -8.67 -16.39 15.98
C GLU A 333 -9.19 -15.49 17.10
N ALA A 334 -9.40 -14.20 16.85
CA ALA A 334 -9.99 -13.28 17.83
C ALA A 334 -11.36 -13.78 18.32
N PHE A 335 -12.14 -14.44 17.45
CA PHE A 335 -13.44 -15.01 17.84
C PHE A 335 -13.28 -16.20 18.76
N ARG A 336 -12.26 -17.04 18.50
CA ARG A 336 -11.90 -18.17 19.35
C ARG A 336 -11.42 -17.71 20.73
N TYR A 337 -10.56 -16.70 20.78
CA TYR A 337 -10.10 -16.06 22.03
C TYR A 337 -11.27 -15.43 22.80
N TRP A 338 -12.16 -14.73 22.11
CA TRP A 338 -13.36 -14.17 22.72
C TRP A 338 -14.25 -15.24 23.37
N ARG A 339 -14.50 -16.36 22.69
CA ARG A 339 -15.27 -17.48 23.27
C ARG A 339 -14.62 -18.09 24.50
N ALA A 340 -13.30 -17.97 24.63
CA ALA A 340 -12.55 -18.40 25.81
C ALA A 340 -12.51 -17.32 26.91
N GLY A 341 -13.08 -16.13 26.69
CA GLY A 341 -13.08 -15.03 27.63
C GLY A 341 -11.74 -14.29 27.76
N VAL A 342 -10.84 -14.44 26.77
CA VAL A 342 -9.47 -13.89 26.81
C VAL A 342 -9.23 -12.89 25.68
N HIS A 343 -8.63 -11.74 26.00
CA HIS A 343 -8.21 -10.75 25.01
C HIS A 343 -7.07 -11.30 24.14
N PRO A 344 -7.16 -11.30 22.80
CA PRO A 344 -6.15 -11.95 21.95
C PRO A 344 -4.79 -11.23 21.95
N ILE A 345 -4.77 -9.92 22.22
CA ILE A 345 -3.52 -9.14 22.18
C ILE A 345 -2.76 -9.27 23.50
N ASP A 346 -3.44 -9.03 24.62
CA ASP A 346 -2.78 -8.81 25.92
C ASP A 346 -2.98 -9.99 26.88
N GLY A 347 -3.96 -10.86 26.61
CA GLY A 347 -4.26 -12.00 27.46
C GLY A 347 -5.14 -11.70 28.65
N ASP A 348 -5.49 -10.44 28.85
CA ASP A 348 -6.35 -10.02 29.94
C ASP A 348 -7.76 -10.60 29.77
N GLY A 349 -8.43 -10.85 30.89
CA GLY A 349 -9.84 -11.23 30.88
C GLY A 349 -10.66 -10.17 30.15
N ILE A 350 -11.58 -10.58 29.27
CA ILE A 350 -12.35 -9.63 28.47
C ILE A 350 -13.34 -8.88 29.36
N TYR A 351 -13.01 -7.64 29.71
CA TYR A 351 -13.94 -6.66 30.27
C TYR A 351 -14.52 -5.79 29.14
N GLY A 352 -15.19 -6.40 28.15
CA GLY A 352 -15.67 -5.64 26.98
C GLY A 352 -16.53 -6.42 26.00
N ALA A 353 -17.21 -5.68 25.11
CA ALA A 353 -17.98 -6.23 24.00
C ALA A 353 -17.05 -6.81 22.92
N THR A 354 -17.50 -7.84 22.21
CA THR A 354 -16.86 -8.39 20.98
C THR A 354 -16.46 -7.33 19.95
N GLY A 355 -17.11 -6.17 19.98
CA GLY A 355 -16.85 -5.04 19.07
C GLY A 355 -15.40 -4.58 19.02
N THR A 356 -14.66 -4.64 20.13
CA THR A 356 -13.26 -4.18 20.17
C THR A 356 -12.36 -5.02 19.26
N GLN A 357 -12.63 -6.33 19.16
CA GLN A 357 -11.83 -7.26 18.36
C GLN A 357 -11.86 -6.97 16.86
N LEU A 358 -13.02 -6.59 16.34
CA LEU A 358 -13.15 -6.19 14.93
C LEU A 358 -12.39 -4.88 14.68
N GLN A 359 -12.52 -3.91 15.58
CA GLN A 359 -11.82 -2.62 15.47
C GLN A 359 -10.30 -2.81 15.53
N GLU A 360 -9.81 -3.65 16.44
CA GLU A 360 -8.40 -4.02 16.55
C GLU A 360 -7.89 -4.72 15.29
N ALA A 361 -8.65 -5.68 14.74
CA ALA A 361 -8.27 -6.34 13.50
C ALA A 361 -8.10 -5.33 12.35
N ILE A 362 -9.01 -4.36 12.22
CA ILE A 362 -8.94 -3.32 11.19
C ILE A 362 -7.75 -2.40 11.46
N GLY A 363 -7.60 -1.91 12.69
CA GLY A 363 -6.52 -1.02 13.11
C GLY A 363 -5.14 -1.64 12.92
N TRP A 364 -4.93 -2.87 13.38
CA TRP A 364 -3.65 -3.56 13.27
C TRP A 364 -3.36 -4.01 11.84
N MET A 365 -4.26 -4.79 11.22
CA MET A 365 -3.95 -5.46 9.96
C MET A 365 -4.07 -4.54 8.76
N LEU A 366 -5.00 -3.58 8.76
CA LEU A 366 -5.25 -2.73 7.59
C LEU A 366 -4.60 -1.34 7.68
N ALA A 367 -4.25 -0.87 8.88
CA ALA A 367 -3.57 0.41 9.06
C ALA A 367 -2.14 0.26 9.61
N ALA A 368 -1.97 -0.30 10.81
CA ALA A 368 -0.68 -0.31 11.50
C ALA A 368 0.37 -1.14 10.75
N VAL A 369 0.05 -2.36 10.32
CA VAL A 369 0.99 -3.22 9.58
C VAL A 369 1.50 -2.56 8.30
N PRO A 370 0.65 -2.05 7.38
CA PRO A 370 1.13 -1.29 6.23
C PRO A 370 1.96 -0.07 6.61
N LEU A 371 1.52 0.71 7.60
CA LEU A 371 2.16 1.95 8.01
C LEU A 371 3.56 1.71 8.57
N ILE A 372 3.71 0.71 9.43
CA ILE A 372 4.96 0.39 10.13
C ILE A 372 5.88 -0.43 9.23
N ALA A 373 5.39 -1.48 8.55
CA ALA A 373 6.25 -2.43 7.87
C ALA A 373 6.76 -1.95 6.50
N LEU A 374 5.99 -1.15 5.75
CA LEU A 374 6.44 -0.65 4.43
C LEU A 374 7.72 0.18 4.50
N PRO A 375 7.92 1.07 5.50
CA PRO A 375 9.20 1.72 5.73
C PRO A 375 10.39 0.77 5.86
N PHE A 376 10.26 -0.30 6.66
CA PHE A 376 11.31 -1.29 6.82
C PHE A 376 11.61 -2.03 5.51
N ALA A 377 10.60 -2.28 4.68
CA ALA A 377 10.84 -2.80 3.33
C ALA A 377 11.64 -1.82 2.44
N VAL A 378 11.37 -0.52 2.52
CA VAL A 378 12.15 0.49 1.77
C VAL A 378 13.61 0.48 2.23
N PHE A 379 13.86 0.39 3.53
CA PHE A 379 15.20 0.22 4.09
C PHE A 379 15.88 -1.06 3.61
N GLY A 380 15.19 -2.20 3.68
CA GLY A 380 15.70 -3.48 3.20
C GLY A 380 16.10 -3.41 1.72
N ALA A 381 15.25 -2.81 0.88
CA ALA A 381 15.57 -2.60 -0.53
C ALA A 381 16.76 -1.64 -0.75
N ALA A 382 16.86 -0.57 0.03
CA ALA A 382 17.99 0.35 -0.05
C ALA A 382 19.30 -0.36 0.31
N LEU A 383 19.31 -1.11 1.42
CA LEU A 383 20.48 -1.87 1.88
C LEU A 383 20.87 -2.94 0.85
N GLY A 384 19.91 -3.68 0.30
CA GLY A 384 20.17 -4.68 -0.73
C GLY A 384 20.77 -4.08 -2.00
N THR A 385 20.44 -2.82 -2.33
CA THR A 385 21.05 -2.10 -3.46
C THR A 385 22.52 -1.80 -3.19
N LEU A 386 22.85 -1.38 -1.96
CA LEU A 386 24.24 -1.13 -1.55
C LEU A 386 25.08 -2.42 -1.54
N SER A 387 24.50 -3.53 -1.09
CA SER A 387 25.18 -4.84 -1.04
C SER A 387 25.39 -5.49 -2.41
N SER A 388 24.69 -5.05 -3.45
CA SER A 388 24.79 -5.67 -4.79
C SER A 388 26.11 -5.39 -5.51
N GLY A 389 26.97 -4.53 -4.95
CA GLY A 389 28.27 -4.14 -5.49
C GLY A 389 28.18 -3.37 -6.82
N PRO A 390 29.20 -2.58 -7.18
CA PRO A 390 29.35 -2.13 -8.55
C PRO A 390 29.37 -3.37 -9.45
N ARG A 391 28.60 -3.38 -10.55
CA ARG A 391 28.90 -4.34 -11.62
C ARG A 391 30.36 -4.11 -11.93
N ALA A 392 31.22 -5.09 -11.61
CA ALA A 392 32.57 -5.13 -12.15
C ALA A 392 32.37 -4.86 -13.63
N ALA A 393 32.79 -3.67 -14.07
CA ALA A 393 32.75 -3.34 -15.47
C ALA A 393 33.58 -4.46 -16.06
N VAL A 394 32.91 -5.37 -16.76
CA VAL A 394 33.59 -6.35 -17.57
C VAL A 394 34.25 -5.46 -18.60
N THR A 395 35.47 -5.02 -18.26
CA THR A 395 36.44 -4.46 -19.17
C THR A 395 36.74 -5.64 -20.06
N GLY A 396 35.82 -5.87 -21.00
CA GLY A 396 36.13 -6.49 -22.26
C GLY A 396 37.21 -5.60 -22.82
N VAL A 397 38.45 -5.94 -22.47
CA VAL A 397 39.56 -5.84 -23.40
C VAL A 397 39.01 -6.53 -24.64
N VAL A 398 38.48 -5.74 -25.56
CA VAL A 398 38.26 -6.19 -26.92
C VAL A 398 39.65 -6.63 -27.34
N PRO A 399 39.91 -7.93 -27.55
CA PRO A 399 41.18 -8.32 -28.12
C PRO A 399 41.23 -7.63 -29.47
N THR A 400 42.07 -6.61 -29.58
CA THR A 400 42.47 -6.06 -30.87
C THR A 400 43.11 -7.23 -31.59
N SER A 401 42.35 -7.88 -32.46
CA SER A 401 42.90 -8.76 -33.46
C SER A 401 43.72 -7.89 -34.40
N GLU A 402 44.98 -7.65 -34.02
CA GLU A 402 46.03 -7.43 -34.99
C GLU A 402 46.12 -8.72 -35.81
N SER A 403 45.61 -8.65 -37.03
CA SER A 403 45.95 -9.59 -38.08
C SER A 403 46.13 -8.83 -39.38
N ASN A 404 47.41 -8.59 -39.68
CA ASN A 404 48.10 -8.34 -40.95
C ASN A 404 47.66 -7.20 -41.86
#